data_AF-A0A9Q1QWE3-F1
#
_entry.id   AF-A0A9Q1QWE3-F1
#
_cell.length_a   1.000
_cell.length_b   1.000
_cell.length_c   1.000
_cell.angle_alpha   90.00
_cell.angle_beta   90.00
_cell.angle_gamma   90.00
#
_symmetry.space_group_name_H-M   'P 1'
#
loop_
_entity.id
_entity.type
_entity.pdbx_description
1 polymer ?
#
loop_
_entity_poly.entity_id
_entity_poly.type
_entity_poly.pdbx_seq_one_letter_code
_entity_poly.pdbx_strand_id
1 'polypeptide(L)'
;MSWKSKRAESVASPNLTILLCIGCFCAGMLFTDRMWTVPEAKGISRTTEIDDQKRNDVKSEFKDILAEASRTHHAVQNLDKTISNLEMELAAARALQDSITSGSPITEYLKNPELTKKRKYLMVIGINTAFSSRKRRDSVRATWMPQGDKLKKLEEEKGIVMRFVIGHSATSGGILDRAIEAEEKQHGDFLRLEHVEGYLELSAKTKSYFITAIALWDADFYVKVDDDVHVNIGTLAATLATHRSKPRVYVGCMKSGPVLAQKGVRYNEPEHWKFGEDGNKYFRHATGQLYAISKDLATYISINRHILHKYANEDVTMGSWLIGLDVEHIDDRKLCCGTLPDCETKAQAGNICVASFDWSCSGICKSVESIKENIDKLPGFFFIISNSLFSRVVAQSKMGFLGDDASNLKVLDCTLRLFVIPLSIASIWLSVTNQQDNNSYGKLEYSNFTGLKYMVGISAASGGYSLCTAISLWVKSLVTKAWFFFVSDQLVAYLMVTSLAAIWEILYLAYNGDQKVSWSEACTSYGNFCSRLKLVLVLHAITLCCFLVLALISAYRVFSRFQPPCIENEEEK
;
A
#
# COMPACT_ATOMS: atom_id res chain seq x y z
N MET A 1 -27.72 59.85 -41.31
CA MET A 1 -27.21 60.65 -40.17
C MET A 1 -26.32 59.77 -39.30
N SER A 2 -25.02 60.07 -39.30
CA SER A 2 -23.98 59.84 -38.29
C SER A 2 -24.13 58.67 -37.29
N TRP A 3 -23.44 57.56 -37.55
CA TRP A 3 -22.85 56.75 -36.48
C TRP A 3 -21.50 57.37 -36.08
N LYS A 4 -21.39 57.88 -34.85
CA LYS A 4 -20.11 58.34 -34.30
C LYS A 4 -19.39 57.18 -33.63
N SER A 5 -18.25 56.85 -34.21
CA SER A 5 -17.17 56.02 -33.68
C SER A 5 -16.78 56.39 -32.24
N LYS A 6 -16.59 55.37 -31.39
CA LYS A 6 -15.45 55.31 -30.47
C LYS A 6 -14.63 54.06 -30.81
N ARG A 7 -13.63 54.29 -31.64
CA ARG A 7 -12.51 53.39 -31.95
C ARG A 7 -11.74 53.10 -30.65
N ALA A 8 -11.59 51.82 -30.34
CA ALA A 8 -10.45 51.28 -29.61
C ALA A 8 -10.08 49.97 -30.32
N GLU A 9 -9.30 50.10 -31.39
CA GLU A 9 -8.61 48.98 -32.02
C GLU A 9 -7.45 48.54 -31.11
N SER A 10 -7.53 47.30 -30.63
CA SER A 10 -6.42 46.34 -30.74
C SER A 10 -7.00 44.94 -30.55
N VAL A 11 -7.79 44.49 -31.52
CA VAL A 11 -8.20 43.08 -31.59
C VAL A 11 -6.96 42.32 -32.05
N ALA A 12 -6.28 41.66 -31.12
CA ALA A 12 -5.40 40.56 -31.48
C ALA A 12 -6.23 39.56 -32.30
N SER A 13 -5.80 39.25 -33.51
CA SER A 13 -6.54 38.33 -34.37
C SER A 13 -6.71 36.98 -33.65
N PRO A 14 -7.83 36.25 -33.86
CA PRO A 14 -8.06 34.94 -33.24
C PRO A 14 -6.87 33.98 -33.43
N ASN A 15 -6.16 34.13 -34.55
CA ASN A 15 -4.97 33.38 -34.89
C ASN A 15 -3.78 33.68 -33.98
N LEU A 16 -3.62 34.92 -33.49
CA LEU A 16 -2.55 35.30 -32.55
C LEU A 16 -2.80 34.74 -31.14
N THR A 17 -4.05 34.68 -30.71
CA THR A 17 -4.42 34.08 -29.42
C THR A 17 -4.22 32.57 -29.45
N ILE A 18 -4.56 31.90 -30.55
CA ILE A 18 -4.29 30.47 -30.76
C ILE A 18 -2.77 30.20 -30.82
N LEU A 19 -2.00 31.04 -31.51
CA LEU A 19 -0.54 30.95 -31.55
C LEU A 19 0.11 31.17 -30.17
N LEU A 20 -0.43 32.08 -29.35
CA LEU A 20 0.02 32.28 -27.97
C LEU A 20 -0.35 31.08 -27.08
N CYS A 21 -1.53 30.48 -27.25
CA CYS A 21 -1.92 29.28 -26.52
C CYS A 21 -1.07 28.05 -26.91
N ILE A 22 -0.80 27.85 -28.20
CA ILE A 22 0.11 26.81 -28.69
C ILE A 22 1.54 27.09 -28.22
N GLY A 23 1.98 28.36 -28.26
CA GLY A 23 3.30 28.77 -27.75
C GLY A 23 3.46 28.52 -26.25
N CYS A 24 2.45 28.82 -25.42
CA CYS A 24 2.45 28.52 -24.00
C CYS A 24 2.40 27.00 -23.72
N PHE A 25 1.65 26.24 -24.52
CA PHE A 25 1.60 24.78 -24.43
C PHE A 25 2.95 24.14 -24.80
N CYS A 26 3.57 24.57 -25.91
CA CYS A 26 4.89 24.11 -26.33
C CYS A 26 6.00 24.55 -25.36
N ALA A 27 5.94 25.76 -24.81
CA ALA A 27 6.86 26.22 -23.76
C ALA A 27 6.70 25.41 -22.46
N GLY A 28 5.46 25.04 -22.11
CA GLY A 28 5.15 24.12 -21.02
C GLY A 28 5.74 22.73 -21.25
N MET A 29 5.59 22.19 -22.46
CA MET A 29 6.19 20.89 -22.84
C MET A 29 7.73 20.92 -22.83
N LEU A 30 8.35 22.00 -23.30
CA LEU A 30 9.81 22.17 -23.26
C LEU A 30 10.34 22.35 -21.83
N PHE A 31 9.56 22.92 -20.91
CA PHE A 31 9.92 23.01 -19.49
C PHE A 31 9.78 21.67 -18.77
N THR A 32 8.80 20.83 -19.13
CA THR A 32 8.67 19.46 -18.61
C THR A 32 9.74 18.51 -19.16
N ASP A 33 10.12 18.62 -20.44
CA ASP A 33 11.17 17.77 -21.02
C ASP A 33 12.58 18.12 -20.48
N ARG A 34 12.84 19.39 -20.16
CA ARG A 34 14.13 19.80 -19.56
C ARG A 34 14.31 19.41 -18.10
N MET A 35 13.25 19.04 -17.39
CA MET A 35 13.32 18.59 -16.00
C MET A 35 13.43 17.06 -15.86
N TRP A 36 13.33 16.33 -16.97
CA TRP A 36 13.46 14.87 -17.00
C TRP A 36 14.55 14.42 -17.98
N THR A 37 15.81 14.69 -17.64
CA THR A 37 16.95 13.96 -18.21
C THR A 37 17.65 13.19 -17.10
N VAL A 38 17.28 11.93 -16.94
CA VAL A 38 18.10 10.92 -16.23
C VAL A 38 19.20 10.47 -17.21
N PRO A 39 20.49 10.42 -16.83
CA PRO A 39 21.52 9.89 -17.71
C PRO A 39 21.37 8.38 -17.85
N GLU A 40 21.08 7.92 -19.06
CA GLU A 40 21.07 6.50 -19.39
C GLU A 40 22.52 5.99 -19.51
N ALA A 41 22.83 4.87 -18.85
CA ALA A 41 24.12 4.21 -18.95
C ALA A 41 24.31 3.63 -20.36
N LYS A 42 25.38 4.05 -21.04
CA LYS A 42 25.79 3.56 -22.36
C LYS A 42 26.07 2.05 -22.30
N GLY A 43 25.12 1.24 -22.76
CA GLY A 43 25.39 -0.10 -23.26
C GLY A 43 26.05 -0.02 -24.62
N ILE A 44 27.33 -0.38 -24.70
CA ILE A 44 28.05 -0.52 -25.97
C ILE A 44 27.56 -1.82 -26.62
N SER A 45 26.79 -1.70 -27.69
CA SER A 45 26.65 -2.74 -28.70
C SER A 45 27.44 -2.30 -29.91
N ARG A 46 28.45 -3.08 -30.33
CA ARG A 46 29.08 -2.96 -31.64
C ARG A 46 28.92 -4.28 -32.37
N THR A 47 28.18 -4.17 -33.46
CA THR A 47 28.02 -5.13 -34.54
C THR A 47 29.37 -5.48 -35.17
N THR A 48 29.41 -6.74 -35.59
CA THR A 48 30.38 -7.42 -36.46
C THR A 48 30.82 -6.62 -37.69
N GLU A 49 32.13 -6.52 -37.88
CA GLU A 49 32.76 -6.48 -39.20
C GLU A 49 33.68 -7.71 -39.32
N ILE A 50 33.50 -8.42 -40.42
CA ILE A 50 34.30 -9.56 -40.86
C ILE A 50 35.57 -8.99 -41.50
N ASP A 51 36.74 -9.47 -41.07
CA ASP A 51 37.87 -9.60 -41.99
C ASP A 51 38.65 -10.90 -41.72
N ASP A 52 39.03 -11.53 -42.81
CA ASP A 52 39.57 -12.87 -42.94
C ASP A 52 41.03 -12.96 -42.50
N GLN A 53 41.36 -13.85 -41.53
CA GLN A 53 42.50 -14.76 -41.68
C GLN A 53 42.63 -15.80 -40.54
N LYS A 54 43.04 -17.01 -40.96
CA LYS A 54 43.50 -18.17 -40.16
C LYS A 54 42.44 -19.09 -39.55
N ARG A 55 41.74 -19.75 -40.47
CA ARG A 55 41.28 -21.14 -40.33
C ARG A 55 42.50 -22.08 -40.23
N ASN A 56 42.85 -22.54 -39.03
CA ASN A 56 43.41 -23.88 -38.73
C ASN A 56 43.94 -24.06 -37.27
N ASP A 57 43.27 -23.53 -36.24
CA ASP A 57 43.65 -23.83 -34.84
C ASP A 57 42.50 -24.16 -33.87
N VAL A 58 41.24 -24.02 -34.30
CA VAL A 58 40.07 -24.09 -33.38
C VAL A 58 39.57 -25.53 -33.14
N LYS A 59 40.16 -26.55 -33.76
CA LYS A 59 39.73 -27.95 -33.57
C LYS A 59 40.41 -28.65 -32.40
N SER A 60 41.52 -28.11 -31.90
CA SER A 60 42.22 -28.64 -30.72
C SER A 60 41.56 -28.15 -29.43
N GLU A 61 41.18 -26.87 -29.39
CA GLU A 61 40.68 -26.19 -28.18
C GLU A 61 39.29 -26.67 -27.73
N PHE A 62 38.43 -27.12 -28.65
CA PHE A 62 37.09 -27.63 -28.31
C PHE A 62 37.10 -29.01 -27.63
N LYS A 63 38.15 -29.81 -27.81
CA LYS A 63 38.31 -31.10 -27.12
C LYS A 63 38.75 -30.91 -25.67
N ASP A 64 39.58 -29.89 -25.43
CA ASP A 64 40.09 -29.59 -24.09
C ASP A 64 38.99 -28.99 -23.19
N ILE A 65 38.11 -28.15 -23.75
CA ILE A 65 36.96 -27.58 -23.00
C ILE A 65 35.94 -28.66 -22.60
N LEU A 66 35.69 -29.66 -23.44
CA LEU A 66 34.75 -30.75 -23.14
C LEU A 66 35.32 -31.73 -22.10
N ALA A 67 36.64 -31.94 -22.11
CA ALA A 67 37.34 -32.72 -21.08
C ALA A 67 37.33 -32.00 -19.72
N GLU A 68 37.51 -30.67 -19.72
CA GLU A 68 37.48 -29.83 -18.51
C GLU A 68 36.07 -29.81 -17.86
N ALA A 69 35.00 -29.77 -18.67
CA ALA A 69 33.61 -29.82 -18.21
C ALA A 69 33.23 -31.17 -17.55
N SER A 70 33.81 -32.28 -18.02
CA SER A 70 33.59 -33.61 -17.42
C SER A 70 34.25 -33.76 -16.04
N ARG A 71 35.41 -33.12 -15.84
CA ARG A 71 36.14 -33.13 -14.57
C ARG A 71 35.44 -32.28 -13.50
N THR A 72 34.79 -31.19 -13.92
CA THR A 72 34.00 -30.33 -13.00
C THR A 72 32.75 -31.04 -12.49
N HIS A 73 32.04 -31.80 -13.32
CA HIS A 73 30.89 -32.60 -12.86
C HIS A 73 31.28 -33.67 -11.84
N HIS A 74 32.45 -34.31 -12.02
CA HIS A 74 32.95 -35.31 -11.08
C HIS A 74 33.37 -34.70 -9.73
N ALA A 75 33.92 -33.48 -9.75
CA ALA A 75 34.25 -32.73 -8.54
C ALA A 75 33.00 -32.30 -7.76
N VAL A 76 31.93 -31.87 -8.45
CA VAL A 76 30.65 -31.50 -7.83
C VAL A 76 29.99 -32.71 -7.16
N GLN A 77 29.97 -33.88 -7.81
CA GLN A 77 29.43 -35.10 -7.22
C GLN A 77 30.20 -35.57 -5.98
N ASN A 78 31.52 -35.41 -5.98
CA ASN A 78 32.35 -35.72 -4.81
C ASN A 78 32.08 -34.73 -3.66
N LEU A 79 31.80 -33.47 -3.98
CA LEU A 79 31.45 -32.46 -2.97
C LEU A 79 30.10 -32.76 -2.33
N ASP A 80 29.07 -33.11 -3.11
CA ASP A 80 27.75 -33.51 -2.60
C ASP A 80 27.82 -34.74 -1.69
N LYS A 81 28.67 -35.71 -2.05
CA LYS A 81 28.91 -36.89 -1.20
C LYS A 81 29.62 -36.53 0.10
N THR A 82 30.54 -35.56 0.06
CA THR A 82 31.24 -35.08 1.26
C THR A 82 30.29 -34.29 2.18
N ILE A 83 29.42 -33.47 1.61
CA ILE A 83 28.38 -32.73 2.35
C ILE A 83 27.42 -33.72 3.02
N SER A 84 26.95 -34.74 2.29
CA SER A 84 26.05 -35.77 2.84
C SER A 84 26.69 -36.56 3.99
N ASN A 85 27.99 -36.89 3.88
CA ASN A 85 28.74 -37.54 4.95
C ASN A 85 28.90 -36.62 6.18
N LEU A 86 29.23 -35.35 5.97
CA LEU A 86 29.37 -34.38 7.05
C LEU A 86 28.02 -34.10 7.75
N GLU A 87 26.90 -34.09 7.02
CA GLU A 87 25.56 -33.99 7.60
C GLU A 87 25.22 -35.20 8.47
N MET A 88 25.60 -36.40 8.04
CA MET A 88 25.42 -37.64 8.81
C MET A 88 26.29 -37.65 10.07
N GLU A 89 27.54 -37.20 9.98
CA GLU A 89 28.44 -37.06 11.14
C GLU A 89 27.94 -35.97 12.11
N LEU A 90 27.40 -34.86 11.60
CA LEU A 90 26.82 -33.79 12.43
C LEU A 90 25.56 -34.28 13.16
N ALA A 91 24.72 -35.08 12.49
CA ALA A 91 23.55 -35.70 13.12
C ALA A 91 23.95 -36.71 14.21
N ALA A 92 24.99 -37.51 13.96
CA ALA A 92 25.54 -38.44 14.95
C ALA A 92 26.17 -37.70 16.15
N ALA A 93 26.91 -36.62 15.92
CA ALA A 93 27.52 -35.80 16.96
C ALA A 93 26.46 -35.09 17.83
N ARG A 94 25.37 -34.59 17.23
CA ARG A 94 24.23 -33.99 17.97
C ARG A 94 23.50 -35.04 18.82
N ALA A 95 23.27 -36.24 18.30
CA ALA A 95 22.69 -37.33 19.08
C ALA A 95 23.55 -37.74 20.28
N LEU A 96 24.88 -37.64 20.15
CA LEU A 96 25.83 -37.88 21.24
C LEU A 96 25.81 -36.75 22.28
N GLN A 97 25.67 -35.50 21.85
CA GLN A 97 25.60 -34.33 22.75
C GLN A 97 24.28 -34.27 23.54
N ASP A 98 23.17 -34.70 22.94
CA ASP A 98 21.88 -34.86 23.62
C ASP A 98 21.93 -35.98 24.67
N SER A 99 22.79 -36.99 24.49
CA SER A 99 23.00 -38.06 25.49
C SER A 99 23.91 -37.65 26.66
N ILE A 100 24.89 -36.77 26.42
CA ILE A 100 25.88 -36.33 27.42
C ILE A 100 25.33 -35.20 28.32
N THR A 101 24.38 -34.40 27.81
CA THR A 101 23.75 -33.30 28.59
C THR A 101 22.86 -33.82 29.74
N SER A 102 22.61 -35.14 29.81
CA SER A 102 21.88 -35.82 30.89
C SER A 102 22.65 -36.01 32.21
N GLY A 103 23.90 -35.53 32.33
CA GLY A 103 24.74 -35.85 33.50
C GLY A 103 25.73 -34.78 33.92
N SER A 104 25.29 -33.69 34.55
CA SER A 104 26.06 -32.92 35.57
C SER A 104 25.16 -31.91 36.31
N PRO A 105 25.43 -31.56 37.59
CA PRO A 105 24.36 -31.26 38.55
C PRO A 105 24.22 -29.78 39.01
N ILE A 106 22.97 -29.42 39.38
CA ILE A 106 22.52 -28.39 40.36
C ILE A 106 22.60 -26.92 39.85
N THR A 107 21.51 -26.13 39.76
CA THR A 107 20.60 -25.70 40.85
C THR A 107 19.30 -25.17 40.19
N GLU A 108 18.15 -25.85 40.24
CA GLU A 108 17.18 -25.94 41.34
C GLU A 108 15.86 -25.20 41.01
N TYR A 109 15.22 -25.54 39.89
CA TYR A 109 13.77 -25.40 39.73
C TYR A 109 13.35 -26.46 38.71
N LEU A 110 12.80 -27.58 39.19
CA LEU A 110 12.02 -28.61 38.48
C LEU A 110 12.31 -29.99 39.09
N LYS A 111 11.92 -30.17 40.34
CA LYS A 111 11.47 -31.46 40.84
C LYS A 111 9.94 -31.41 40.94
N ASN A 112 9.28 -31.86 39.89
CA ASN A 112 8.01 -32.59 40.00
C ASN A 112 7.72 -33.29 38.67
N PRO A 113 7.72 -34.64 38.62
CA PRO A 113 7.22 -35.41 37.49
C PRO A 113 5.69 -35.53 37.59
N GLU A 114 5.00 -34.43 37.88
CA GLU A 114 3.59 -34.31 37.52
C GLU A 114 3.55 -33.78 36.10
N LEU A 115 2.91 -34.51 35.18
CA LEU A 115 2.65 -34.04 33.84
C LEU A 115 2.17 -32.58 33.89
N THR A 116 2.94 -31.65 33.35
CA THR A 116 2.41 -30.35 32.95
C THR A 116 1.39 -30.63 31.86
N LYS A 117 0.14 -30.93 32.26
CA LYS A 117 -0.99 -31.02 31.34
C LYS A 117 -1.03 -29.68 30.63
N LYS A 118 -0.54 -29.64 29.38
CA LYS A 118 -0.64 -28.46 28.54
C LYS A 118 -2.11 -28.03 28.56
N ARG A 119 -2.32 -26.75 28.84
CA ARG A 119 -3.65 -26.17 28.84
C ARG A 119 -4.31 -26.45 27.49
N LYS A 120 -5.57 -26.91 27.51
CA LYS A 120 -6.36 -27.13 26.30
C LYS A 120 -7.00 -25.83 25.84
N TYR A 121 -6.86 -25.54 24.55
CA TYR A 121 -7.42 -24.38 23.87
C TYR A 121 -8.50 -24.83 22.87
N LEU A 122 -9.45 -23.94 22.58
CA LEU A 122 -10.41 -24.18 21.51
C LEU A 122 -9.74 -24.01 20.14
N MET A 123 -9.03 -22.90 19.95
CA MET A 123 -8.34 -22.63 18.70
C MET A 123 -7.11 -21.74 18.87
N VAL A 124 -6.14 -21.92 17.97
CA VAL A 124 -4.99 -21.03 17.78
C VAL A 124 -5.14 -20.34 16.42
N ILE A 125 -5.15 -19.02 16.41
CA ILE A 125 -5.25 -18.19 15.21
C ILE A 125 -3.88 -17.58 14.91
N GLY A 126 -3.30 -17.99 13.78
CA GLY A 126 -2.11 -17.39 13.20
C GLY A 126 -2.47 -16.41 12.10
N ILE A 127 -2.18 -15.12 12.33
CA ILE A 127 -2.39 -14.06 11.35
C ILE A 127 -1.09 -13.87 10.57
N ASN A 128 -1.00 -14.43 9.37
CA ASN A 128 0.17 -14.31 8.50
C ASN A 128 0.38 -12.85 8.10
N THR A 129 1.55 -12.31 8.40
CA THR A 129 1.92 -10.91 8.13
C THR A 129 3.35 -10.79 7.63
N ALA A 130 3.74 -9.66 7.03
CA ALA A 130 5.11 -9.42 6.56
C ALA A 130 5.75 -8.22 7.26
N PHE A 131 7.07 -8.05 7.12
CA PHE A 131 7.79 -6.88 7.64
C PHE A 131 7.19 -5.55 7.16
N SER A 132 6.77 -5.51 5.89
CA SER A 132 6.13 -4.35 5.25
C SER A 132 4.73 -4.02 5.80
N SER A 133 4.10 -4.92 6.55
CA SER A 133 2.67 -4.86 6.87
C SER A 133 2.36 -4.25 8.23
N ARG A 134 3.25 -3.41 8.77
CA ARG A 134 3.06 -2.74 10.08
C ARG A 134 1.71 -2.04 10.20
N LYS A 135 1.35 -1.23 9.21
CA LYS A 135 0.07 -0.49 9.21
C LYS A 135 -1.15 -1.41 9.18
N ARG A 136 -1.05 -2.58 8.53
CA ARG A 136 -2.11 -3.59 8.53
C ARG A 136 -2.28 -4.21 9.91
N ARG A 137 -1.17 -4.60 10.57
CA ARG A 137 -1.22 -5.10 11.95
C ARG A 137 -1.84 -4.09 12.91
N ASP A 138 -1.45 -2.82 12.80
CA ASP A 138 -2.04 -1.76 13.62
C ASP A 138 -3.55 -1.58 13.32
N SER A 139 -3.97 -1.77 12.06
CA SER A 139 -5.39 -1.77 11.69
C SER A 139 -6.16 -2.96 12.27
N VAL A 140 -5.60 -4.16 12.19
CA VAL A 140 -6.16 -5.39 12.78
C VAL A 140 -6.31 -5.25 14.31
N ARG A 141 -5.28 -4.73 14.99
CA ARG A 141 -5.29 -4.42 16.43
C ARG A 141 -6.33 -3.36 16.82
N ALA A 142 -6.51 -2.34 15.97
CA ALA A 142 -7.48 -1.28 16.20
C ALA A 142 -8.93 -1.74 15.95
N THR A 143 -9.14 -2.93 15.39
CA THR A 143 -10.44 -3.41 14.95
C THR A 143 -10.83 -4.73 15.62
N TRP A 144 -10.53 -5.86 14.98
CA TRP A 144 -11.09 -7.17 15.38
C TRP A 144 -10.16 -8.00 16.26
N MET A 145 -8.88 -7.63 16.40
CA MET A 145 -7.94 -8.30 17.31
C MET A 145 -7.84 -7.54 18.64
N PRO A 146 -8.29 -8.12 19.77
CA PRO A 146 -8.12 -7.51 21.08
C PRO A 146 -6.65 -7.30 21.43
N GLN A 147 -6.36 -6.28 22.25
CA GLN A 147 -5.00 -5.93 22.70
C GLN A 147 -4.86 -6.04 24.23
N GLY A 148 -3.61 -6.21 24.69
CA GLY A 148 -3.26 -6.15 26.11
C GLY A 148 -4.07 -7.14 26.96
N ASP A 149 -4.67 -6.65 28.05
CA ASP A 149 -5.43 -7.50 28.97
C ASP A 149 -6.67 -8.14 28.34
N LYS A 150 -7.26 -7.52 27.31
CA LYS A 150 -8.39 -8.12 26.58
C LYS A 150 -7.95 -9.35 25.79
N LEU A 151 -6.74 -9.30 25.21
CA LEU A 151 -6.15 -10.45 24.50
C LEU A 151 -5.84 -11.60 25.47
N LYS A 152 -5.23 -11.28 26.62
CA LYS A 152 -4.97 -12.26 27.67
C LYS A 152 -6.26 -12.89 28.20
N LYS A 153 -7.29 -12.09 28.44
CA LYS A 153 -8.62 -12.57 28.86
C LYS A 153 -9.25 -13.49 27.83
N LEU A 154 -9.11 -13.19 26.53
CA LEU A 154 -9.60 -14.06 25.47
C LEU A 154 -8.87 -15.42 25.47
N GLU A 155 -7.55 -15.41 25.68
CA GLU A 155 -6.73 -16.60 25.80
C GLU A 155 -7.08 -17.42 27.06
N GLU A 156 -7.28 -16.73 28.19
CA GLU A 156 -7.52 -17.33 29.51
C GLU A 156 -8.96 -17.76 29.79
N GLU A 157 -9.96 -17.10 29.21
CA GLU A 157 -11.36 -17.44 29.50
C GLU A 157 -12.01 -18.23 28.38
N LYS A 158 -11.60 -17.97 27.13
CA LYS A 158 -12.19 -18.60 25.95
C LYS A 158 -11.28 -19.65 25.32
N GLY A 159 -10.03 -19.75 25.75
CA GLY A 159 -9.07 -20.69 25.16
C GLY A 159 -8.79 -20.36 23.70
N ILE A 160 -8.75 -19.07 23.33
CA ILE A 160 -8.48 -18.64 21.96
C ILE A 160 -7.15 -17.88 21.97
N VAL A 161 -6.15 -18.46 21.32
CA VAL A 161 -4.83 -17.84 21.13
C VAL A 161 -4.85 -17.08 19.82
N MET A 162 -4.37 -15.84 19.79
CA MET A 162 -4.19 -15.06 18.55
C MET A 162 -2.79 -14.48 18.52
N ARG A 163 -2.04 -14.73 17.43
CA ARG A 163 -0.70 -14.17 17.23
C ARG A 163 -0.48 -13.76 15.77
N PHE A 164 0.23 -12.66 15.57
CA PHE A 164 0.80 -12.32 14.28
C PHE A 164 1.98 -13.24 13.95
N VAL A 165 1.91 -13.94 12.83
CA VAL A 165 2.89 -14.95 12.44
C VAL A 165 3.91 -14.33 11.50
N ILE A 166 5.16 -14.31 11.94
CA ILE A 166 6.26 -13.70 11.18
C ILE A 166 7.57 -14.47 11.38
N GLY A 167 8.30 -14.70 10.31
CA GLY A 167 9.65 -15.22 10.32
C GLY A 167 10.71 -14.16 10.62
N HIS A 168 11.95 -14.47 10.31
CA HIS A 168 13.08 -13.55 10.40
C HIS A 168 13.53 -13.08 9.02
N SER A 169 14.28 -11.99 8.98
CA SER A 169 14.86 -11.52 7.72
C SER A 169 16.00 -12.43 7.27
N ALA A 170 16.42 -12.32 6.01
CA ALA A 170 17.58 -13.07 5.49
C ALA A 170 18.88 -12.75 6.25
N THR A 171 18.97 -11.55 6.82
CA THR A 171 20.07 -11.14 7.69
C THR A 171 19.59 -11.09 9.14
N SER A 172 19.73 -12.22 9.84
CA SER A 172 19.32 -12.33 11.24
C SER A 172 19.86 -11.18 12.10
N GLY A 173 18.98 -10.52 12.85
CA GLY A 173 19.31 -9.35 13.69
C GLY A 173 19.46 -8.03 12.93
N GLY A 174 19.09 -8.00 11.65
CA GLY A 174 19.04 -6.81 10.81
C GLY A 174 17.96 -5.81 11.24
N ILE A 175 17.87 -4.69 10.51
CA ILE A 175 16.95 -3.57 10.82
C ILE A 175 15.49 -4.04 10.88
N LEU A 176 15.09 -4.92 9.96
CA LEU A 176 13.73 -5.45 9.89
C LEU A 176 13.38 -6.31 11.12
N ASP A 177 14.31 -7.14 11.59
CA ASP A 177 14.11 -7.95 12.79
C ASP A 177 14.03 -7.09 14.06
N ARG A 178 14.91 -6.08 14.19
CA ARG A 178 14.88 -5.14 15.32
C ARG A 178 13.58 -4.34 15.38
N ALA A 179 13.01 -3.97 14.23
CA ALA A 179 11.72 -3.29 14.18
C ALA A 179 10.59 -4.18 14.73
N ILE A 180 10.61 -5.48 14.41
CA ILE A 180 9.65 -6.45 14.97
C ILE A 180 9.91 -6.69 16.45
N GLU A 181 11.15 -6.78 16.90
CA GLU A 181 11.48 -6.90 18.33
C GLU A 181 10.96 -5.71 19.15
N ALA A 182 11.08 -4.49 18.62
CA ALA A 182 10.54 -3.30 19.25
C ALA A 182 9.00 -3.33 19.32
N GLU A 183 8.34 -3.80 18.26
CA GLU A 183 6.88 -3.98 18.24
C GLU A 183 6.41 -5.08 19.20
N GLU A 184 7.12 -6.20 19.24
CA GLU A 184 6.83 -7.31 20.16
C GLU A 184 6.98 -6.87 21.61
N LYS A 185 8.01 -6.08 21.93
CA LYS A 185 8.17 -5.50 23.28
C LYS A 185 6.99 -4.59 23.66
N GLN A 186 6.36 -3.94 22.68
CA GLN A 186 5.22 -3.05 22.90
C GLN A 186 3.90 -3.81 23.03
N HIS A 187 3.66 -4.83 22.20
CA HIS A 187 2.34 -5.46 22.07
C HIS A 187 2.28 -6.91 22.59
N GLY A 188 3.39 -7.65 22.56
CA GLY A 188 3.47 -9.04 23.03
C GLY A 188 2.56 -10.00 22.28
N ASP A 189 2.37 -9.78 20.98
CA ASP A 189 1.34 -10.44 20.17
C ASP A 189 1.88 -11.14 18.90
N PHE A 190 3.20 -11.35 18.79
CA PHE A 190 3.79 -12.12 17.72
C PHE A 190 4.02 -13.61 18.06
N LEU A 191 4.04 -14.41 17.00
CA LEU A 191 4.66 -15.73 16.95
C LEU A 191 5.82 -15.65 15.96
N ARG A 192 7.04 -15.68 16.50
CA ARG A 192 8.28 -15.68 15.72
C ARG A 192 8.58 -17.10 15.23
N LEU A 193 8.74 -17.25 13.92
CA LEU A 193 9.06 -18.53 13.28
C LEU A 193 10.54 -18.63 12.93
N GLU A 194 11.08 -19.85 13.00
CA GLU A 194 12.35 -20.21 12.37
C GLU A 194 12.12 -20.39 10.86
N HIS A 195 11.95 -19.26 10.18
CA HIS A 195 11.63 -19.18 8.77
C HIS A 195 12.18 -17.87 8.19
N VAL A 196 12.93 -17.95 7.09
CA VAL A 196 13.36 -16.75 6.37
C VAL A 196 12.18 -16.22 5.54
N GLU A 197 11.75 -15.00 5.82
CA GLU A 197 10.70 -14.35 5.03
C GLU A 197 11.15 -14.10 3.59
N GLY A 198 10.29 -14.43 2.63
CA GLY A 198 10.53 -14.23 1.21
C GLY A 198 9.23 -14.25 0.40
N TYR A 199 9.24 -13.59 -0.77
CA TYR A 199 8.05 -13.44 -1.61
C TYR A 199 7.43 -14.77 -2.07
N LEU A 200 8.26 -15.80 -2.29
CA LEU A 200 7.84 -17.12 -2.76
C LEU A 200 7.79 -18.19 -1.66
N GLU A 201 7.94 -17.78 -0.39
CA GLU A 201 8.09 -18.71 0.73
C GLU A 201 6.82 -18.86 1.58
N LEU A 202 5.67 -18.36 1.12
CA LEU A 202 4.39 -18.41 1.86
C LEU A 202 3.99 -19.84 2.24
N SER A 203 4.11 -20.80 1.32
CA SER A 203 3.83 -22.21 1.59
C SER A 203 4.74 -22.79 2.67
N ALA A 204 6.00 -22.34 2.73
CA ALA A 204 6.95 -22.75 3.76
C ALA A 204 6.61 -22.11 5.10
N LYS A 205 6.22 -20.84 5.10
CA LYS A 205 5.75 -20.12 6.28
C LYS A 205 4.54 -20.78 6.91
N THR A 206 3.53 -21.13 6.11
CA THR A 206 2.34 -21.86 6.59
C THR A 206 2.72 -23.21 7.20
N LYS A 207 3.64 -23.95 6.57
CA LYS A 207 4.15 -25.21 7.13
C LYS A 207 4.80 -24.98 8.50
N SER A 208 5.71 -24.01 8.59
CA SER A 208 6.39 -23.65 9.84
C SER A 208 5.41 -23.20 10.92
N TYR A 209 4.39 -22.42 10.55
CA TYR A 209 3.33 -22.00 11.47
C TYR A 209 2.64 -23.19 12.15
N PHE A 210 2.11 -24.15 11.38
CA PHE A 210 1.40 -25.29 11.97
C PHE A 210 2.31 -26.16 12.85
N ILE A 211 3.57 -26.36 12.42
CA ILE A 211 4.58 -27.09 13.21
C ILE A 211 4.81 -26.40 14.56
N THR A 212 5.09 -25.10 14.53
CA THR A 212 5.39 -24.32 15.75
C THR A 212 4.16 -24.20 16.63
N ALA A 213 2.96 -23.99 16.06
CA ALA A 213 1.74 -23.86 16.83
C ALA A 213 1.38 -25.15 17.59
N ILE A 214 1.55 -26.33 16.96
CA ILE A 214 1.36 -27.63 17.61
C ILE A 214 2.36 -27.87 18.74
N ALA A 215 3.61 -27.42 18.58
CA ALA A 215 4.63 -27.54 19.61
C ALA A 215 4.28 -26.69 20.85
N LEU A 216 3.73 -25.49 20.64
CA LEU A 216 3.47 -24.53 21.71
C LEU A 216 2.11 -24.74 22.41
N TRP A 217 1.04 -24.97 21.66
CA TRP A 217 -0.33 -25.00 22.19
C TRP A 217 -1.04 -26.30 21.88
N ASP A 218 -1.76 -26.85 22.87
CA ASP A 218 -2.68 -27.97 22.69
C ASP A 218 -4.09 -27.44 22.40
N ALA A 219 -4.49 -27.38 21.13
CA ALA A 219 -5.77 -26.81 20.70
C ALA A 219 -6.59 -27.78 19.84
N ASP A 220 -7.92 -27.65 19.87
CA ASP A 220 -8.80 -28.45 19.00
C ASP A 220 -8.66 -28.07 17.52
N PHE A 221 -8.49 -26.77 17.24
CA PHE A 221 -8.32 -26.22 15.89
C PHE A 221 -7.11 -25.29 15.76
N TYR A 222 -6.49 -25.28 14.59
CA TYR A 222 -5.45 -24.36 14.20
C TYR A 222 -5.90 -23.61 12.95
N VAL A 223 -5.84 -22.28 12.99
CA VAL A 223 -6.47 -21.39 12.02
C VAL A 223 -5.42 -20.49 11.40
N LYS A 224 -5.37 -20.44 10.08
CA LYS A 224 -4.57 -19.48 9.33
C LYS A 224 -5.46 -18.36 8.81
N VAL A 225 -5.00 -17.13 8.95
CA VAL A 225 -5.70 -15.90 8.50
C VAL A 225 -4.67 -14.96 7.85
N ASP A 226 -5.03 -14.26 6.79
CA ASP A 226 -4.21 -13.19 6.21
C ASP A 226 -4.43 -11.84 6.92
N ASP A 227 -3.41 -10.97 6.95
CA ASP A 227 -3.47 -9.67 7.65
C ASP A 227 -4.30 -8.58 6.94
N ASP A 228 -4.87 -8.89 5.78
CA ASP A 228 -5.83 -8.06 5.05
C ASP A 228 -7.24 -8.65 5.05
N VAL A 229 -7.60 -9.45 6.06
CA VAL A 229 -8.94 -10.01 6.24
C VAL A 229 -9.57 -9.46 7.52
N HIS A 230 -10.89 -9.30 7.53
CA HIS A 230 -11.67 -9.04 8.74
C HIS A 230 -12.33 -10.32 9.22
N VAL A 231 -12.24 -10.61 10.53
CA VAL A 231 -12.74 -11.86 11.13
C VAL A 231 -13.61 -11.56 12.34
N ASN A 232 -14.81 -12.14 12.37
CA ASN A 232 -15.66 -12.17 13.54
C ASN A 232 -15.27 -13.35 14.45
N ILE A 233 -14.45 -13.09 15.46
CA ILE A 233 -13.87 -14.12 16.35
C ILE A 233 -14.94 -14.95 17.07
N GLY A 234 -16.03 -14.32 17.52
CA GLY A 234 -17.12 -15.03 18.20
C GLY A 234 -17.85 -16.00 17.27
N THR A 235 -18.14 -15.56 16.05
CA THR A 235 -18.81 -16.40 15.04
C THR A 235 -17.89 -17.51 14.54
N LEU A 236 -16.59 -17.23 14.37
CA LEU A 236 -15.57 -18.24 14.06
C LEU A 236 -15.52 -19.33 15.15
N ALA A 237 -15.42 -18.91 16.41
CA ALA A 237 -15.37 -19.84 17.54
C ALA A 237 -16.63 -20.72 17.62
N ALA A 238 -17.82 -20.11 17.45
CA ALA A 238 -19.09 -20.84 17.44
C ALA A 238 -19.15 -21.85 16.28
N THR A 239 -18.71 -21.45 15.08
CA THR A 239 -18.67 -22.31 13.88
C THR A 239 -17.77 -23.51 14.11
N LEU A 240 -16.52 -23.31 14.53
CA LEU A 240 -15.57 -24.39 14.77
C LEU A 240 -15.99 -25.30 15.94
N ALA A 241 -16.64 -24.76 16.97
CA ALA A 241 -17.16 -25.56 18.08
C ALA A 241 -18.18 -26.62 17.64
N THR A 242 -18.94 -26.39 16.56
CA THR A 242 -19.88 -27.39 16.02
C THR A 242 -19.19 -28.61 15.39
N HIS A 243 -17.89 -28.50 15.09
CA HIS A 243 -17.10 -29.56 14.47
C HIS A 243 -16.13 -30.24 15.44
N ARG A 244 -16.15 -29.86 16.72
CA ARG A 244 -15.19 -30.34 17.74
C ARG A 244 -15.19 -31.87 17.91
N SER A 245 -16.35 -32.52 17.72
CA SER A 245 -16.49 -33.98 17.88
C SER A 245 -16.09 -34.77 16.63
N LYS A 246 -15.76 -34.10 15.53
CA LYS A 246 -15.41 -34.74 14.27
C LYS A 246 -13.89 -34.87 14.15
N PRO A 247 -13.35 -36.07 13.88
CA PRO A 247 -11.92 -36.23 13.62
C PRO A 247 -11.58 -35.65 12.23
N ARG A 248 -10.33 -35.20 12.05
CA ARG A 248 -9.76 -34.82 10.73
C ARG A 248 -10.66 -33.88 9.90
N VAL A 249 -10.90 -32.68 10.42
CA VAL A 249 -11.74 -31.68 9.76
C VAL A 249 -10.88 -30.59 9.13
N TYR A 250 -11.20 -30.24 7.88
CA TYR A 250 -10.67 -29.07 7.18
C TYR A 250 -11.82 -28.13 6.83
N VAL A 251 -11.87 -26.96 7.48
CA VAL A 251 -12.94 -25.96 7.34
C VAL A 251 -12.44 -24.76 6.57
N GLY A 252 -13.21 -24.32 5.59
CA GLY A 252 -12.90 -23.14 4.81
C GLY A 252 -13.96 -22.86 3.76
N CYS A 253 -13.81 -21.77 3.02
CA CYS A 253 -14.57 -21.56 1.80
C CYS A 253 -13.94 -22.40 0.69
N MET A 254 -14.55 -23.54 0.36
CA MET A 254 -13.92 -24.51 -0.53
C MET A 254 -14.06 -24.07 -1.99
N LYS A 255 -12.97 -24.18 -2.74
CA LYS A 255 -12.87 -23.85 -4.16
C LYS A 255 -12.08 -24.91 -4.93
N SER A 256 -12.24 -24.85 -6.25
CA SER A 256 -11.39 -25.51 -7.23
C SER A 256 -11.36 -24.59 -8.47
N GLY A 257 -10.20 -24.46 -9.09
CA GLY A 257 -9.97 -23.51 -10.18
C GLY A 257 -8.90 -24.02 -11.13
N PRO A 258 -8.72 -23.36 -12.29
CA PRO A 258 -7.74 -23.77 -13.30
C PRO A 258 -6.32 -23.77 -12.71
N VAL A 259 -5.51 -24.73 -13.13
CA VAL A 259 -4.08 -24.75 -12.80
C VAL A 259 -3.40 -23.58 -13.50
N LEU A 260 -2.64 -22.78 -12.75
CA LEU A 260 -1.99 -21.58 -13.25
C LEU A 260 -0.64 -21.93 -13.91
N ALA A 261 -0.68 -22.54 -15.11
CA ALA A 261 0.51 -23.00 -15.83
C ALA A 261 1.25 -21.90 -16.63
N GLN A 262 0.58 -20.78 -16.89
CA GLN A 262 1.11 -19.72 -17.76
C GLN A 262 2.21 -18.91 -17.05
N LYS A 263 3.38 -18.80 -17.70
CA LYS A 263 4.47 -17.95 -17.18
C LYS A 263 4.05 -16.48 -17.15
N GLY A 264 4.42 -15.77 -16.08
CA GLY A 264 4.15 -14.35 -15.91
C GLY A 264 2.83 -14.00 -15.21
N VAL A 265 1.94 -14.99 -14.99
CA VAL A 265 0.75 -14.77 -14.15
C VAL A 265 1.12 -14.84 -12.66
N ARG A 266 0.40 -14.08 -11.83
CA ARG A 266 0.53 -14.15 -10.37
C ARG A 266 0.22 -15.59 -9.93
N TYR A 267 1.07 -16.16 -9.08
CA TYR A 267 0.97 -17.55 -8.62
C TYR A 267 1.13 -18.61 -9.72
N ASN A 268 1.86 -18.30 -10.81
CA ASN A 268 2.29 -19.30 -11.77
C ASN A 268 2.91 -20.51 -11.04
N GLU A 269 2.46 -21.71 -11.38
CA GLU A 269 2.93 -22.98 -10.83
C GLU A 269 3.93 -23.63 -11.80
N PRO A 270 5.25 -23.59 -11.52
CA PRO A 270 6.26 -24.18 -12.38
C PRO A 270 6.07 -25.68 -12.57
N GLU A 271 5.53 -26.36 -11.56
CA GLU A 271 5.29 -27.81 -11.56
C GLU A 271 3.83 -28.15 -11.89
N HIS A 272 3.16 -27.34 -12.71
CA HIS A 272 1.75 -27.51 -13.10
C HIS A 272 1.44 -28.88 -13.69
N TRP A 273 2.42 -29.51 -14.36
CA TRP A 273 2.32 -30.87 -14.93
C TRP A 273 1.97 -31.94 -13.88
N LYS A 274 2.23 -31.71 -12.59
CA LYS A 274 1.84 -32.61 -11.49
C LYS A 274 0.33 -32.65 -11.24
N PHE A 275 -0.41 -31.66 -11.73
CA PHE A 275 -1.87 -31.59 -11.66
C PHE A 275 -2.55 -32.22 -12.89
N GLY A 276 -1.76 -32.90 -13.73
CA GLY A 276 -2.18 -33.59 -14.95
C GLY A 276 -2.06 -32.70 -16.19
N GLU A 277 -2.97 -32.88 -17.14
CA GLU A 277 -2.92 -32.29 -18.47
C GLU A 277 -3.53 -30.88 -18.52
N ASP A 278 -3.32 -30.19 -19.65
CA ASP A 278 -3.87 -28.87 -19.91
C ASP A 278 -5.41 -28.87 -19.78
N GLY A 279 -5.93 -27.90 -19.02
CA GLY A 279 -7.36 -27.79 -18.72
C GLY A 279 -7.75 -28.43 -17.38
N ASN A 280 -6.86 -29.17 -16.73
CA ASN A 280 -7.09 -29.66 -15.38
C ASN A 280 -7.22 -28.51 -14.36
N LYS A 281 -7.91 -28.83 -13.28
CA LYS A 281 -8.14 -27.93 -12.15
C LYS A 281 -7.36 -28.42 -10.94
N TYR A 282 -7.00 -27.49 -10.06
CA TYR A 282 -6.54 -27.84 -8.73
C TYR A 282 -7.59 -28.71 -8.02
N PHE A 283 -7.13 -29.66 -7.21
CA PHE A 283 -8.00 -30.39 -6.28
C PHE A 283 -8.77 -29.40 -5.38
N ARG A 284 -9.86 -29.87 -4.78
CA ARG A 284 -10.66 -29.03 -3.89
C ARG A 284 -9.83 -28.61 -2.66
N HIS A 285 -9.77 -27.31 -2.39
CA HIS A 285 -9.03 -26.73 -1.27
C HIS A 285 -9.75 -25.48 -0.75
N ALA A 286 -9.45 -25.05 0.47
CA ALA A 286 -10.02 -23.80 0.99
C ALA A 286 -9.34 -22.58 0.36
N THR A 287 -10.01 -21.43 0.36
CA THR A 287 -9.41 -20.13 0.04
C THR A 287 -8.29 -19.76 1.01
N GLY A 288 -7.19 -19.20 0.48
CA GLY A 288 -6.04 -18.79 1.31
C GLY A 288 -6.34 -17.74 2.40
N GLN A 289 -7.35 -16.89 2.24
CA GLN A 289 -7.63 -15.78 3.16
C GLN A 289 -7.90 -16.24 4.60
N LEU A 290 -8.66 -17.33 4.77
CA LEU A 290 -8.94 -17.94 6.06
C LEU A 290 -9.32 -19.41 5.90
N TYR A 291 -8.69 -20.28 6.68
CA TYR A 291 -9.10 -21.67 6.85
C TYR A 291 -8.66 -22.23 8.20
N ALA A 292 -9.31 -23.30 8.64
CA ALA A 292 -9.03 -23.98 9.89
C ALA A 292 -8.87 -25.48 9.69
N ILE A 293 -7.95 -26.10 10.44
CA ILE A 293 -7.79 -27.56 10.49
C ILE A 293 -7.87 -28.07 11.92
N SER A 294 -8.38 -29.29 12.08
CA SER A 294 -8.38 -29.98 13.36
C SER A 294 -6.96 -30.34 13.80
N LYS A 295 -6.79 -30.54 15.11
CA LYS A 295 -5.53 -31.00 15.72
C LYS A 295 -4.89 -32.18 15.02
N ASP A 296 -5.68 -33.19 14.63
CA ASP A 296 -5.16 -34.39 13.95
C ASP A 296 -4.43 -34.05 12.64
N LEU A 297 -4.97 -33.12 11.85
CA LEU A 297 -4.37 -32.71 10.58
C LEU A 297 -3.14 -31.85 10.80
N ALA A 298 -3.18 -30.93 11.76
CA ALA A 298 -2.02 -30.14 12.14
C ALA A 298 -0.88 -31.05 12.68
N THR A 299 -1.23 -32.09 13.44
CA THR A 299 -0.30 -33.10 13.92
C THR A 299 0.30 -33.91 12.76
N TYR A 300 -0.52 -34.33 11.79
CA TYR A 300 -0.04 -34.98 10.57
C TYR A 300 0.97 -34.11 9.82
N ILE A 301 0.67 -32.82 9.66
CA ILE A 301 1.59 -31.86 9.03
C ILE A 301 2.92 -31.78 9.79
N SER A 302 2.84 -31.70 11.12
CA SER A 302 4.02 -31.62 11.98
C SER A 302 4.91 -32.86 11.87
N ILE A 303 4.32 -34.06 11.91
CA ILE A 303 5.05 -35.33 11.82
C ILE A 303 5.70 -35.50 10.44
N ASN A 304 5.00 -35.15 9.37
CA ASN A 304 5.43 -35.40 7.99
C ASN A 304 6.16 -34.21 7.35
N ARG A 305 6.51 -33.18 8.12
CA ARG A 305 7.06 -31.89 7.65
C ARG A 305 8.18 -31.97 6.59
N HIS A 306 9.01 -33.01 6.63
CA HIS A 306 10.16 -33.18 5.73
C HIS A 306 9.78 -33.71 4.34
N ILE A 307 8.66 -34.43 4.21
CA ILE A 307 8.20 -35.02 2.94
C ILE A 307 7.07 -34.22 2.28
N LEU A 308 6.47 -33.27 3.02
CA LEU A 308 5.41 -32.42 2.50
C LEU A 308 5.94 -31.42 1.48
N HIS A 309 5.57 -31.67 0.22
CA HIS A 309 5.89 -30.85 -0.93
C HIS A 309 5.20 -29.49 -0.86
N LYS A 310 5.82 -28.45 -1.40
CA LYS A 310 5.29 -27.08 -1.41
C LYS A 310 5.06 -26.66 -2.86
N TYR A 311 3.89 -26.15 -3.15
CA TYR A 311 3.55 -25.52 -4.43
C TYR A 311 3.67 -24.00 -4.31
N ALA A 312 3.69 -23.30 -5.45
CA ALA A 312 3.81 -21.84 -5.51
C ALA A 312 2.64 -21.14 -4.81
N ASN A 313 1.45 -21.73 -4.90
CA ASN A 313 0.28 -21.24 -4.19
C ASN A 313 0.10 -21.96 -2.84
N GLU A 314 -0.05 -21.17 -1.78
CA GLU A 314 -0.08 -21.64 -0.40
C GLU A 314 -1.36 -22.42 -0.08
N ASP A 315 -2.50 -21.97 -0.59
CA ASP A 315 -3.79 -22.62 -0.35
C ASP A 315 -3.94 -23.94 -1.13
N VAL A 316 -3.39 -23.99 -2.35
CA VAL A 316 -3.20 -25.24 -3.10
C VAL A 316 -2.27 -26.17 -2.34
N THR A 317 -1.14 -25.68 -1.83
CA THR A 317 -0.21 -26.49 -1.03
C THR A 317 -0.93 -27.16 0.13
N MET A 318 -1.73 -26.40 0.87
CA MET A 318 -2.51 -26.93 1.99
C MET A 318 -3.45 -28.06 1.57
N GLY A 319 -4.23 -27.88 0.49
CA GLY A 319 -5.12 -28.93 0.00
C GLY A 319 -4.36 -30.17 -0.49
N SER A 320 -3.15 -30.02 -1.04
CA SER A 320 -2.36 -31.15 -1.55
C SER A 320 -1.94 -32.12 -0.44
N TRP A 321 -1.71 -31.60 0.76
CA TRP A 321 -1.34 -32.42 1.92
C TRP A 321 -2.51 -33.24 2.45
N LEU A 322 -3.74 -32.83 2.15
CA LEU A 322 -4.96 -33.40 2.72
C LEU A 322 -5.74 -34.27 1.74
N ILE A 323 -5.53 -34.14 0.42
CA ILE A 323 -6.32 -34.84 -0.60
C ILE A 323 -6.20 -36.37 -0.53
N GLY A 324 -5.05 -36.89 -0.10
CA GLY A 324 -4.80 -38.33 0.07
C GLY A 324 -5.24 -38.89 1.43
N LEU A 325 -5.83 -38.06 2.29
CA LEU A 325 -6.23 -38.41 3.64
C LEU A 325 -7.77 -38.50 3.74
N ASP A 326 -8.26 -39.29 4.68
CA ASP A 326 -9.68 -39.37 5.03
C ASP A 326 -10.11 -38.12 5.83
N VAL A 327 -10.28 -37.00 5.13
CA VAL A 327 -10.55 -35.66 5.67
C VAL A 327 -11.94 -35.18 5.30
N GLU A 328 -12.71 -34.72 6.29
CA GLU A 328 -13.97 -34.05 6.03
C GLU A 328 -13.71 -32.59 5.62
N HIS A 329 -13.94 -32.29 4.33
CA HIS A 329 -13.84 -30.95 3.77
C HIS A 329 -15.16 -30.20 3.98
N ILE A 330 -15.17 -29.28 4.94
CA ILE A 330 -16.34 -28.46 5.28
C ILE A 330 -16.30 -27.16 4.47
N ASP A 331 -17.20 -27.05 3.50
CA ASP A 331 -17.41 -25.84 2.69
C ASP A 331 -18.36 -24.88 3.40
N ASP A 332 -17.80 -23.89 4.08
CA ASP A 332 -18.56 -22.83 4.75
C ASP A 332 -18.36 -21.48 4.06
N ARG A 333 -19.43 -21.03 3.37
CA ARG A 333 -19.46 -19.77 2.61
C ARG A 333 -19.46 -18.52 3.50
N LYS A 334 -19.66 -18.66 4.81
CA LYS A 334 -19.53 -17.54 5.76
C LYS A 334 -18.08 -17.12 5.95
N LEU A 335 -17.10 -17.95 5.55
CA LEU A 335 -15.67 -17.64 5.63
C LEU A 335 -15.14 -16.85 4.41
N CYS A 336 -16.00 -16.52 3.44
CA CYS A 336 -15.61 -15.79 2.22
C CYS A 336 -16.67 -14.80 1.75
N CYS A 337 -17.25 -14.04 2.67
CA CYS A 337 -18.16 -12.95 2.30
C CYS A 337 -17.39 -11.81 1.62
N GLY A 338 -18.07 -11.10 0.71
CA GLY A 338 -17.60 -9.81 0.24
C GLY A 338 -17.61 -8.78 1.36
N THR A 339 -16.80 -7.72 1.23
CA THR A 339 -16.94 -6.55 2.10
C THR A 339 -18.26 -5.79 1.81
N LEU A 340 -18.47 -4.63 2.45
CA LEU A 340 -19.72 -3.86 2.29
C LEU A 340 -20.08 -3.64 0.80
N PRO A 341 -21.35 -3.84 0.40
CA PRO A 341 -22.55 -4.10 1.24
C PRO A 341 -22.90 -5.59 1.45
N ASP A 342 -22.13 -6.55 0.92
CA ASP A 342 -22.48 -7.98 0.95
C ASP A 342 -22.59 -8.52 2.39
N CYS A 343 -21.59 -8.22 3.22
CA CYS A 343 -21.55 -8.64 4.62
C CYS A 343 -22.77 -8.15 5.43
N GLU A 344 -23.17 -6.89 5.24
CA GLU A 344 -24.30 -6.29 5.95
C GLU A 344 -25.63 -6.92 5.52
N THR A 345 -25.81 -7.11 4.20
CA THR A 345 -27.00 -7.75 3.63
C THR A 345 -27.15 -9.18 4.17
N LYS A 346 -26.05 -9.94 4.25
CA LYS A 346 -26.05 -11.30 4.80
C LYS A 346 -26.35 -11.33 6.29
N ALA A 347 -25.82 -10.38 7.06
CA ALA A 347 -26.12 -10.24 8.48
C ALA A 347 -27.61 -9.94 8.72
N GLN A 348 -28.22 -9.05 7.93
CA GLN A 348 -29.65 -8.75 7.99
C GLN A 348 -30.53 -9.98 7.65
N ALA A 349 -30.05 -10.86 6.78
CA ALA A 349 -30.71 -12.13 6.46
C ALA A 349 -30.46 -13.25 7.50
N GLY A 350 -29.82 -12.96 8.64
CA GLY A 350 -29.49 -13.93 9.69
C GLY A 350 -28.27 -14.80 9.40
N ASN A 351 -27.56 -14.55 8.30
CA ASN A 351 -26.34 -15.25 7.88
C ASN A 351 -25.11 -14.41 8.19
N ILE A 352 -24.79 -14.27 9.48
CA ILE A 352 -23.62 -13.49 9.91
C ILE A 352 -22.33 -14.10 9.33
N CYS A 353 -21.53 -13.27 8.67
CA CYS A 353 -20.26 -13.66 8.09
C CYS A 353 -19.19 -13.91 9.17
N VAL A 354 -18.43 -14.99 8.99
CA VAL A 354 -17.26 -15.32 9.81
C VAL A 354 -16.07 -14.47 9.38
N ALA A 355 -15.88 -14.32 8.08
CA ALA A 355 -14.82 -13.50 7.51
C ALA A 355 -15.28 -12.76 6.25
N SER A 356 -14.68 -11.60 6.02
CA SER A 356 -14.98 -10.74 4.87
C SER A 356 -13.72 -10.24 4.18
N PHE A 357 -13.69 -10.34 2.85
CA PHE A 357 -12.61 -9.86 1.98
C PHE A 357 -13.10 -9.66 0.54
N ASP A 358 -12.30 -9.00 -0.29
CA ASP A 358 -12.62 -8.73 -1.69
C ASP A 358 -11.82 -9.63 -2.64
N TRP A 359 -12.54 -10.33 -3.52
CA TRP A 359 -11.92 -11.21 -4.51
C TRP A 359 -11.00 -10.46 -5.48
N SER A 360 -11.30 -9.19 -5.79
CA SER A 360 -10.55 -8.36 -6.75
C SER A 360 -9.11 -8.10 -6.35
N CYS A 361 -8.79 -8.11 -5.06
CA CYS A 361 -7.44 -7.88 -4.53
C CYS A 361 -6.93 -9.05 -3.68
N SER A 362 -7.69 -10.16 -3.60
CA SER A 362 -7.34 -11.35 -2.81
C SER A 362 -7.16 -11.06 -1.32
N GLY A 363 -7.98 -10.16 -0.78
CA GLY A 363 -7.93 -9.59 0.57
C GLY A 363 -8.87 -8.38 0.62
N ILE A 364 -8.86 -7.58 1.69
CA ILE A 364 -9.61 -6.31 1.74
C ILE A 364 -8.84 -5.27 0.92
N CYS A 365 -9.50 -4.65 -0.06
CA CYS A 365 -8.84 -3.63 -0.87
C CYS A 365 -8.61 -2.37 -0.01
N LYS A 366 -7.41 -1.79 -0.09
CA LYS A 366 -6.97 -0.71 0.82
C LYS A 366 -7.15 -1.08 2.29
N SER A 367 -6.66 -2.26 2.67
CA SER A 367 -6.91 -2.87 3.98
C SER A 367 -6.56 -1.99 5.19
N VAL A 368 -5.56 -1.11 5.08
CA VAL A 368 -5.18 -0.20 6.18
C VAL A 368 -6.36 0.73 6.55
N GLU A 369 -7.04 1.30 5.56
CA GLU A 369 -8.19 2.20 5.76
C GLU A 369 -9.50 1.43 5.87
N SER A 370 -9.76 0.51 4.94
CA SER A 370 -11.04 -0.17 4.78
C SER A 370 -11.38 -1.09 5.95
N ILE A 371 -10.40 -1.72 6.61
CA ILE A 371 -10.67 -2.53 7.81
C ILE A 371 -11.25 -1.65 8.93
N LYS A 372 -10.82 -0.39 9.05
CA LYS A 372 -11.36 0.58 10.01
C LYS A 372 -12.76 1.04 9.60
N GLU A 373 -12.95 1.41 8.33
CA GLU A 373 -14.24 1.90 7.82
C GLU A 373 -15.37 0.86 7.88
N ASN A 374 -15.06 -0.44 7.79
CA ASN A 374 -16.05 -1.51 7.86
C ASN A 374 -16.68 -1.67 9.28
N ILE A 375 -16.09 -1.08 10.33
CA ILE A 375 -16.67 -1.07 11.70
C ILE A 375 -17.44 0.22 11.98
N ASP A 376 -17.03 1.35 11.41
CA ASP A 376 -17.66 2.66 11.64
C ASP A 376 -19.05 2.83 10.99
N LYS A 377 -19.56 1.81 10.27
CA LYS A 377 -20.85 1.84 9.56
C LYS A 377 -21.93 0.93 10.14
N LEU A 378 -21.94 0.72 11.45
CA LEU A 378 -23.10 0.21 12.20
C LEU A 378 -23.57 1.25 13.23
N PRO A 379 -24.88 1.55 13.25
CA PRO A 379 -25.43 2.78 12.68
C PRO A 379 -24.94 4.06 13.40
N GLY A 380 -24.33 4.95 12.62
CA GLY A 380 -24.03 6.34 12.99
C GLY A 380 -24.21 7.20 11.75
N PHE A 381 -25.22 8.05 11.78
CA PHE A 381 -25.58 9.01 10.75
C PHE A 381 -24.39 9.89 10.30
N PHE A 382 -24.37 10.27 9.02
CA PHE A 382 -23.44 11.19 8.31
C PHE A 382 -22.09 10.59 7.87
N PHE A 383 -21.53 10.81 6.68
CA PHE A 383 -21.70 11.89 5.69
C PHE A 383 -21.31 11.32 4.29
N ILE A 384 -22.27 11.22 3.37
CA ILE A 384 -21.98 11.14 1.92
C ILE A 384 -22.08 12.57 1.42
N ILE A 385 -20.97 13.24 1.11
CA ILE A 385 -20.90 14.22 0.01
C ILE A 385 -19.44 14.30 -0.48
N SER A 386 -19.13 13.66 -1.61
CA SER A 386 -18.18 14.23 -2.56
C SER A 386 -18.55 13.79 -3.96
N ASN A 387 -18.52 14.74 -4.88
CA ASN A 387 -18.88 14.72 -6.31
C ASN A 387 -20.28 15.19 -6.76
N SER A 388 -21.30 15.35 -5.91
CA SER A 388 -22.57 15.99 -6.36
C SER A 388 -22.70 17.47 -6.01
N LEU A 389 -21.90 18.00 -5.07
CA LEU A 389 -22.00 19.39 -4.63
C LEU A 389 -21.36 20.38 -5.62
N PHE A 390 -20.33 19.97 -6.38
CA PHE A 390 -19.64 20.87 -7.31
C PHE A 390 -20.52 21.21 -8.53
N SER A 391 -21.27 20.22 -9.06
CA SER A 391 -22.26 20.49 -10.12
C SER A 391 -23.53 21.15 -9.59
N ARG A 392 -23.98 20.85 -8.35
CA ARG A 392 -25.19 21.47 -7.78
C ARG A 392 -24.98 22.89 -7.25
N VAL A 393 -23.81 23.26 -6.72
CA VAL A 393 -23.52 24.63 -6.29
C VAL A 393 -23.38 25.58 -7.49
N VAL A 394 -22.85 25.08 -8.61
CA VAL A 394 -22.78 25.84 -9.86
C VAL A 394 -24.16 25.91 -10.55
N ALA A 395 -25.01 24.89 -10.40
CA ALA A 395 -26.33 24.87 -11.05
C ALA A 395 -27.49 25.49 -10.22
N GLN A 396 -27.38 25.59 -8.88
CA GLN A 396 -28.45 26.14 -8.02
C GLN A 396 -28.18 27.53 -7.45
N SER A 397 -27.04 28.17 -7.76
CA SER A 397 -26.86 29.58 -7.42
C SER A 397 -27.58 30.49 -8.41
N LYS A 398 -28.92 30.51 -8.36
CA LYS A 398 -29.61 31.80 -8.50
C LYS A 398 -29.20 32.62 -7.27
N MET A 399 -28.03 33.25 -7.35
CA MET A 399 -27.51 34.18 -6.36
C MET A 399 -28.31 35.48 -6.45
N GLY A 400 -29.60 35.40 -6.10
CA GLY A 400 -30.57 36.49 -6.02
C GLY A 400 -30.38 37.31 -4.75
N PHE A 401 -29.13 37.64 -4.43
CA PHE A 401 -28.79 38.43 -3.26
C PHE A 401 -27.61 39.34 -3.57
N LEU A 402 -27.54 39.93 -4.76
CA LEU A 402 -26.53 40.95 -5.04
C LEU A 402 -27.07 42.05 -5.98
N GLY A 403 -28.04 42.82 -5.48
CA GLY A 403 -28.67 43.93 -6.20
C GLY A 403 -27.96 45.29 -6.03
N ASP A 404 -26.99 45.38 -5.12
CA ASP A 404 -26.27 46.64 -4.77
C ASP A 404 -24.72 46.49 -4.82
N ASP A 405 -24.22 45.40 -5.41
CA ASP A 405 -23.01 44.71 -4.91
C ASP A 405 -21.71 44.81 -5.71
N ALA A 406 -21.66 45.68 -6.72
CA ALA A 406 -20.43 45.89 -7.47
C ALA A 406 -19.30 46.53 -6.61
N SER A 407 -19.65 47.26 -5.55
CA SER A 407 -18.72 47.85 -4.57
C SER A 407 -18.21 46.79 -3.59
N ASN A 408 -19.09 45.98 -3.00
CA ASN A 408 -18.76 44.91 -2.06
C ASN A 408 -17.84 43.85 -2.69
N LEU A 409 -18.08 43.48 -3.95
CA LEU A 409 -17.24 42.52 -4.67
C LEU A 409 -15.83 43.06 -4.99
N LYS A 410 -15.66 44.39 -5.09
CA LYS A 410 -14.35 45.04 -5.25
C LYS A 410 -13.58 45.09 -3.95
N VAL A 411 -14.27 45.40 -2.84
CA VAL A 411 -13.66 45.38 -1.50
C VAL A 411 -13.18 43.97 -1.17
N LEU A 412 -14.01 42.94 -1.39
CA LEU A 412 -13.65 41.54 -1.14
C LEU A 412 -12.43 41.08 -1.96
N ASP A 413 -12.40 41.38 -3.26
CA ASP A 413 -11.26 41.10 -4.14
C ASP A 413 -9.97 41.78 -3.68
N CYS A 414 -10.05 43.06 -3.26
CA CYS A 414 -8.90 43.77 -2.70
C CYS A 414 -8.43 43.16 -1.37
N THR A 415 -9.36 42.82 -0.48
CA THR A 415 -9.06 42.20 0.82
C THR A 415 -8.38 40.84 0.65
N LEU A 416 -8.89 39.98 -0.24
CA LEU A 416 -8.30 38.67 -0.52
C LEU A 416 -6.87 38.78 -1.07
N ARG A 417 -6.62 39.72 -1.98
CA ARG A 417 -5.26 39.96 -2.52
C ARG A 417 -4.28 40.45 -1.45
N LEU A 418 -4.72 41.30 -0.53
CA LEU A 418 -3.90 41.74 0.60
C LEU A 418 -3.66 40.62 1.62
N PHE A 419 -4.65 39.74 1.83
CA PHE A 419 -4.57 38.62 2.77
C PHE A 419 -3.59 37.52 2.32
N VAL A 420 -3.47 37.28 1.01
CA VAL A 420 -2.56 36.28 0.43
C VAL A 420 -1.07 36.63 0.63
N ILE A 421 -0.73 37.92 0.69
CA ILE A 421 0.66 38.39 0.79
C ILE A 421 1.36 37.86 2.06
N PRO A 422 0.84 38.10 3.29
CA PRO A 422 1.48 37.59 4.50
C PRO A 422 1.47 36.06 4.58
N LEU A 423 0.47 35.37 4.02
CA LEU A 423 0.45 33.89 3.97
C LEU A 423 1.56 33.35 3.07
N SER A 424 1.79 33.99 1.92
CA SER A 424 2.84 33.62 0.98
C SER A 424 4.23 33.84 1.57
N ILE A 425 4.45 34.98 2.24
CA ILE A 425 5.69 35.27 2.98
C ILE A 425 5.87 34.25 4.11
N ALA A 426 4.79 33.97 4.85
CA ALA A 426 4.58 32.87 5.79
C ALA A 426 5.22 31.55 5.35
N SER A 427 4.67 31.04 4.25
CA SER A 427 5.02 29.77 3.61
C SER A 427 6.47 29.73 3.15
N ILE A 428 6.97 30.81 2.53
CA ILE A 428 8.35 30.94 2.05
C ILE A 428 9.32 30.89 3.23
N TRP A 429 9.09 31.75 4.23
CA TRP A 429 9.97 31.84 5.40
C TRP A 429 10.08 30.51 6.13
N LEU A 430 8.93 29.89 6.41
CA LEU A 430 8.88 28.63 7.15
C LEU A 430 9.53 27.49 6.37
N SER A 431 9.43 27.51 5.04
CA SER A 431 10.06 26.50 4.17
C SER A 431 11.56 26.69 4.04
N VAL A 432 12.03 27.91 3.76
CA VAL A 432 13.46 28.21 3.55
C VAL A 432 14.26 28.04 4.84
N THR A 433 13.65 28.33 5.99
CA THR A 433 14.29 28.15 7.31
C THR A 433 14.14 26.72 7.86
N ASN A 434 13.45 25.82 7.14
CA ASN A 434 13.27 24.45 7.59
C ASN A 434 14.54 23.63 7.32
N GLN A 435 15.30 23.37 8.38
CA GLN A 435 16.43 22.45 8.36
C GLN A 435 16.45 21.65 9.66
N GLN A 436 16.86 20.38 9.57
CA GLN A 436 17.05 19.52 10.72
C GLN A 436 18.22 18.58 10.47
N ASP A 437 19.15 18.52 11.41
CA ASP A 437 20.28 17.59 11.42
C ASP A 437 19.97 16.33 12.22
N ASN A 438 20.49 15.20 11.76
CA ASN A 438 20.40 13.93 12.46
C ASN A 438 21.73 13.18 12.34
N ASN A 439 22.31 12.77 13.48
CA ASN A 439 23.62 12.13 13.54
C ASN A 439 23.69 10.78 12.80
N SER A 440 22.55 10.11 12.56
CA SER A 440 22.49 8.80 11.89
C SER A 440 22.16 8.89 10.39
N TYR A 441 21.51 9.97 9.94
CA TYR A 441 20.97 10.08 8.57
C TYR A 441 21.42 11.33 7.81
N GLY A 442 22.15 12.24 8.48
CA GLY A 442 22.66 13.48 7.88
C GLY A 442 21.70 14.66 8.03
N LYS A 443 22.02 15.76 7.34
CA LYS A 443 21.27 17.01 7.38
C LYS A 443 20.19 17.04 6.31
N LEU A 444 18.96 17.36 6.71
CA LEU A 444 17.82 17.56 5.83
C LEU A 444 17.47 19.04 5.74
N GLU A 445 17.43 19.57 4.53
CA GLU A 445 17.08 20.97 4.24
C GLU A 445 16.04 21.04 3.12
N TYR A 446 15.34 22.18 3.01
CA TYR A 446 14.41 22.42 1.89
C TYR A 446 15.09 22.31 0.52
N SER A 447 16.38 22.61 0.46
CA SER A 447 17.18 22.62 -0.76
C SER A 447 17.34 21.22 -1.38
N ASN A 448 17.14 20.16 -0.60
CA ASN A 448 17.22 18.77 -1.06
C ASN A 448 16.00 18.33 -1.88
N PHE A 449 14.86 19.05 -1.80
CA PHE A 449 13.63 18.67 -2.46
C PHE A 449 13.24 19.64 -3.58
N THR A 450 13.21 19.14 -4.81
CA THR A 450 12.79 19.93 -5.98
C THR A 450 11.35 20.45 -5.84
N GLY A 451 10.43 19.66 -5.26
CA GLY A 451 9.05 20.10 -5.04
C GLY A 451 8.91 21.23 -4.01
N LEU A 452 9.78 21.29 -2.98
CA LEU A 452 9.79 22.41 -2.03
C LEU A 452 10.35 23.68 -2.67
N LYS A 453 11.40 23.57 -3.50
CA LYS A 453 11.91 24.68 -4.31
C LYS A 453 10.84 25.22 -5.26
N TYR A 454 10.11 24.32 -5.92
CA TYR A 454 9.00 24.67 -6.80
C TYR A 454 7.90 25.41 -6.05
N MET A 455 7.46 24.88 -4.90
CA MET A 455 6.48 25.56 -4.05
C MET A 455 6.94 26.96 -3.65
N VAL A 456 8.17 27.12 -3.14
CA VAL A 456 8.70 28.44 -2.75
C VAL A 456 8.68 29.42 -3.91
N GLY A 457 9.04 28.97 -5.13
CA GLY A 457 8.93 29.76 -6.34
C GLY A 457 7.50 30.20 -6.66
N ILE A 458 6.53 29.29 -6.53
CA ILE A 458 5.11 29.61 -6.74
C ILE A 458 4.55 30.54 -5.66
N SER A 459 4.91 30.35 -4.38
CA SER A 459 4.53 31.26 -3.29
C SER A 459 5.11 32.67 -3.51
N ALA A 460 6.35 32.77 -4.02
CA ALA A 460 6.94 34.07 -4.35
C ALA A 460 6.24 34.74 -5.54
N ALA A 461 5.97 33.98 -6.61
CA ALA A 461 5.27 34.48 -7.78
C ALA A 461 3.83 34.93 -7.46
N SER A 462 3.09 34.14 -6.67
CA SER A 462 1.72 34.44 -6.26
C SER A 462 1.62 35.61 -5.28
N GLY A 463 2.56 35.72 -4.33
CA GLY A 463 2.67 36.88 -3.44
C GLY A 463 3.00 38.16 -4.20
N GLY A 464 3.97 38.11 -5.12
CA GLY A 464 4.32 39.23 -5.99
C GLY A 464 3.17 39.64 -6.92
N TYR A 465 2.50 38.67 -7.53
CA TYR A 465 1.30 38.89 -8.33
C TYR A 465 0.18 39.57 -7.52
N SER A 466 -0.09 39.09 -6.30
CA SER A 466 -1.12 39.67 -5.43
C SER A 466 -0.81 41.12 -5.06
N LEU A 467 0.47 41.42 -4.79
CA LEU A 467 0.92 42.79 -4.51
C LEU A 467 0.75 43.71 -5.75
N CYS A 468 1.24 43.28 -6.91
CA CYS A 468 1.12 44.06 -8.15
C CYS A 468 -0.35 44.30 -8.53
N THR A 469 -1.20 43.27 -8.39
CA THR A 469 -2.62 43.38 -8.71
C THR A 469 -3.38 44.23 -7.70
N ALA A 470 -3.09 44.12 -6.40
CA ALA A 470 -3.65 45.00 -5.38
C ALA A 470 -3.34 46.48 -5.65
N ILE A 471 -2.11 46.83 -6.05
CA ILE A 471 -1.73 48.21 -6.40
C ILE A 471 -2.43 48.66 -7.70
N SER A 472 -2.50 47.78 -8.71
CA SER A 472 -3.10 48.10 -10.01
C SER A 472 -4.62 48.38 -9.98
N LEU A 473 -5.31 47.94 -8.92
CA LEU A 473 -6.73 48.23 -8.69
C LEU A 473 -6.97 49.72 -8.36
N TRP A 474 -5.96 50.42 -7.84
CA TRP A 474 -6.03 51.85 -7.48
C TRP A 474 -5.61 52.80 -8.61
N VAL A 475 -5.02 52.28 -9.69
CA VAL A 475 -4.58 53.07 -10.85
C VAL A 475 -5.68 53.08 -11.93
N LYS A 476 -6.18 54.27 -12.27
CA LYS A 476 -7.38 54.47 -13.13
C LYS A 476 -7.24 54.11 -14.61
N SER A 477 -6.05 53.80 -15.13
CA SER A 477 -5.82 53.52 -16.55
C SER A 477 -5.59 52.03 -16.81
N LEU A 478 -6.44 51.40 -17.64
CA LEU A 478 -6.22 50.19 -18.48
C LEU A 478 -7.57 49.47 -18.67
N VAL A 479 -8.18 49.61 -19.84
CA VAL A 479 -9.53 49.11 -20.16
C VAL A 479 -9.54 47.63 -20.60
N THR A 480 -8.37 46.99 -20.74
CA THR A 480 -8.17 45.54 -20.95
C THR A 480 -8.18 44.69 -19.66
N LYS A 481 -8.49 45.29 -18.49
CA LYS A 481 -8.33 44.71 -17.14
C LYS A 481 -9.07 43.39 -16.86
N ALA A 482 -10.33 43.21 -17.27
CA ALA A 482 -11.14 42.09 -16.79
C ALA A 482 -10.65 40.72 -17.26
N TRP A 483 -10.33 40.60 -18.56
CA TRP A 483 -9.76 39.38 -19.13
C TRP A 483 -8.33 39.11 -18.64
N PHE A 484 -7.53 40.17 -18.44
CA PHE A 484 -6.19 40.02 -17.88
C PHE A 484 -6.24 39.47 -16.45
N PHE A 485 -7.07 40.04 -15.57
CA PHE A 485 -7.24 39.52 -14.21
C PHE A 485 -7.80 38.09 -14.23
N PHE A 486 -8.80 37.82 -15.06
CA PHE A 486 -9.35 36.47 -15.18
C PHE A 486 -8.29 35.45 -15.60
N VAL A 487 -7.58 35.67 -16.71
CA VAL A 487 -6.55 34.73 -17.19
C VAL A 487 -5.41 34.58 -16.18
N SER A 488 -4.94 35.67 -15.58
CA SER A 488 -3.87 35.61 -14.59
C SER A 488 -4.29 34.96 -13.27
N ASP A 489 -5.49 35.24 -12.75
CA ASP A 489 -6.00 34.62 -11.52
C ASP A 489 -6.21 33.11 -11.72
N GLN A 490 -6.68 32.68 -12.91
CA GLN A 490 -6.77 31.26 -13.27
C GLN A 490 -5.39 30.62 -13.33
N LEU A 491 -4.43 31.24 -14.03
CA LEU A 491 -3.06 30.72 -14.15
C LEU A 491 -2.39 30.56 -12.78
N VAL A 492 -2.53 31.55 -11.90
CA VAL A 492 -1.97 31.47 -10.53
C VAL A 492 -2.68 30.41 -9.71
N ALA A 493 -4.01 30.27 -9.81
CA ALA A 493 -4.73 29.18 -9.15
C ALA A 493 -4.26 27.80 -9.61
N TYR A 494 -4.04 27.61 -10.92
CA TYR A 494 -3.49 26.35 -11.45
C TYR A 494 -2.08 26.06 -10.92
N LEU A 495 -1.18 27.06 -10.90
CA LEU A 495 0.16 26.90 -10.33
C LEU A 495 0.13 26.61 -8.81
N MET A 496 -0.85 27.18 -8.09
CA MET A 496 -1.07 26.90 -6.67
C MET A 496 -1.55 25.46 -6.45
N VAL A 497 -2.40 24.91 -7.32
CA VAL A 497 -2.82 23.50 -7.27
C VAL A 497 -1.64 22.56 -7.52
N THR A 498 -0.83 22.81 -8.55
CA THR A 498 0.33 21.94 -8.87
C THR A 498 1.38 21.97 -7.77
N SER A 499 1.63 23.13 -7.18
CA SER A 499 2.57 23.25 -6.06
C SER A 499 2.02 22.60 -4.78
N LEU A 500 0.71 22.69 -4.50
CA LEU A 500 0.10 21.99 -3.36
C LEU A 500 0.21 20.46 -3.51
N ALA A 501 -0.01 19.94 -4.72
CA ALA A 501 0.16 18.52 -5.02
C ALA A 501 1.62 18.07 -4.79
N ALA A 502 2.60 18.86 -5.25
CA ALA A 502 4.02 18.55 -5.05
C ALA A 502 4.41 18.48 -3.57
N ILE A 503 3.93 19.40 -2.72
CA ILE A 503 4.16 19.33 -1.27
C ILE A 503 3.45 18.11 -0.68
N TRP A 504 2.20 17.86 -1.10
CA TRP A 504 1.41 16.75 -0.59
C TRP A 504 2.08 15.41 -0.84
N GLU A 505 2.64 15.21 -2.04
CA GLU A 505 3.41 14.01 -2.39
C GLU A 505 4.70 13.88 -1.56
N ILE A 506 5.46 14.97 -1.40
CA ILE A 506 6.66 14.96 -0.55
C ILE A 506 6.30 14.61 0.89
N LEU A 507 5.25 15.22 1.43
CA LEU A 507 4.79 14.98 2.78
C LEU A 507 4.26 13.54 2.92
N TYR A 508 3.52 13.06 1.93
CA TYR A 508 3.00 11.69 1.88
C TYR A 508 4.14 10.67 1.88
N LEU A 509 5.15 10.83 1.02
CA LEU A 509 6.33 9.97 0.97
C LEU A 509 7.15 10.08 2.25
N ALA A 510 7.31 11.27 2.81
CA ALA A 510 8.06 11.45 4.05
C ALA A 510 7.37 10.78 5.26
N TYR A 511 6.03 10.74 5.29
CA TYR A 511 5.27 10.08 6.35
C TYR A 511 5.00 8.59 6.11
N ASN A 512 4.88 8.15 4.85
CA ASN A 512 4.43 6.80 4.52
C ASN A 512 5.46 5.93 3.78
N GLY A 513 6.51 6.54 3.22
CA GLY A 513 7.48 5.86 2.37
C GLY A 513 6.87 5.34 1.06
N ASP A 514 7.69 4.68 0.25
CA ASP A 514 7.24 3.87 -0.89
C ASP A 514 8.13 2.64 -1.03
N GLN A 515 7.54 1.47 -0.78
CA GLN A 515 8.22 0.18 -0.81
C GLN A 515 8.60 -0.28 -2.21
N LYS A 516 7.93 0.20 -3.27
CA LYS A 516 8.25 -0.19 -4.66
C LYS A 516 9.57 0.41 -5.13
N VAL A 517 9.98 1.53 -4.54
CA VAL A 517 11.21 2.27 -4.88
C VAL A 517 12.18 2.38 -3.71
N SER A 518 12.00 1.55 -2.67
CA SER A 518 12.85 1.51 -1.46
C SER A 518 12.98 2.85 -0.72
N TRP A 519 11.97 3.71 -0.79
CA TRP A 519 11.94 4.98 -0.05
C TRP A 519 11.42 4.75 1.37
N SER A 520 12.24 5.06 2.37
CA SER A 520 11.89 4.95 3.79
C SER A 520 11.12 6.16 4.31
N GLU A 521 10.36 5.96 5.39
CA GLU A 521 9.66 7.03 6.11
C GLU A 521 10.67 7.97 6.79
N ALA A 522 10.81 9.19 6.27
CA ALA A 522 11.75 10.18 6.79
C ALA A 522 11.24 10.87 8.08
N CYS A 523 9.93 11.05 8.23
CA CYS A 523 9.35 11.82 9.33
C CYS A 523 9.49 11.18 10.71
N THR A 524 9.79 9.86 10.77
CA THR A 524 10.14 9.17 12.02
C THR A 524 11.46 9.69 12.60
N SER A 525 12.42 10.01 11.73
CA SER A 525 13.74 10.53 12.11
C SER A 525 13.81 12.07 12.11
N TYR A 526 12.95 12.72 11.31
CA TYR A 526 12.93 14.18 11.09
C TYR A 526 11.57 14.80 11.48
N GLY A 527 11.07 14.47 12.67
CA GLY A 527 9.73 14.88 13.12
C GLY A 527 9.50 16.40 13.16
N ASN A 528 10.50 17.18 13.59
CA ASN A 528 10.40 18.64 13.64
C ASN A 528 10.30 19.24 12.23
N PHE A 529 11.13 18.77 11.30
CA PHE A 529 11.07 19.17 9.89
C PHE A 529 9.69 18.90 9.29
N CYS A 530 9.13 17.70 9.52
CA CYS A 530 7.83 17.32 8.99
C CYS A 530 6.66 18.06 9.63
N SER A 531 6.72 18.38 10.93
CA SER A 531 5.70 19.20 11.60
C SER A 531 5.64 20.62 11.03
N ARG A 532 6.80 21.23 10.75
CA ARG A 532 6.89 22.53 10.08
C ARG A 532 6.39 22.45 8.64
N LEU A 533 6.71 21.37 7.93
CA LEU A 533 6.22 21.17 6.56
C LEU A 533 4.69 20.99 6.49
N LYS A 534 4.07 20.37 7.50
CA LYS A 534 2.59 20.35 7.65
C LYS A 534 2.00 21.75 7.79
N LEU A 535 2.62 22.62 8.59
CA LEU A 535 2.18 24.02 8.74
C LEU A 535 2.29 24.78 7.42
N VAL A 536 3.39 24.58 6.67
CA VAL A 536 3.57 25.13 5.32
C VAL A 536 2.42 24.70 4.40
N LEU A 537 2.09 23.40 4.39
CA LEU A 537 1.00 22.86 3.57
C LEU A 537 -0.34 23.53 3.88
N VAL A 538 -0.65 23.75 5.16
CA VAL A 538 -1.89 24.42 5.58
C VAL A 538 -1.93 25.88 5.09
N LEU A 539 -0.84 26.64 5.27
CA LEU A 539 -0.74 28.02 4.79
C LEU A 539 -0.89 28.10 3.26
N HIS A 540 -0.29 27.14 2.55
CA HIS A 540 -0.36 27.05 1.10
C HIS A 540 -1.76 26.67 0.60
N ALA A 541 -2.47 25.78 1.32
CA ALA A 541 -3.86 25.44 1.04
C ALA A 541 -4.82 26.62 1.26
N ILE A 542 -4.65 27.40 2.33
CA ILE A 542 -5.44 28.62 2.56
C ILE A 542 -5.21 29.62 1.42
N THR A 543 -3.96 29.76 0.97
CA THR A 543 -3.60 30.62 -0.16
C THR A 543 -4.27 30.16 -1.45
N LEU A 544 -4.30 28.85 -1.73
CA LEU A 544 -5.03 28.28 -2.86
C LEU A 544 -6.52 28.60 -2.79
N CYS A 545 -7.18 28.41 -1.64
CA CYS A 545 -8.59 28.73 -1.47
C CYS A 545 -8.88 30.21 -1.79
N CYS A 546 -8.01 31.13 -1.37
CA CYS A 546 -8.15 32.54 -1.71
C CYS A 546 -8.07 32.78 -3.23
N PHE A 547 -7.13 32.14 -3.92
CA PHE A 547 -7.02 32.24 -5.37
C PHE A 547 -8.17 31.60 -6.13
N LEU A 548 -8.76 30.50 -5.64
CA LEU A 548 -9.97 29.93 -6.23
C LEU A 548 -11.15 30.91 -6.13
N VAL A 549 -11.31 31.59 -5.00
CA VAL A 549 -12.33 32.63 -4.84
C VAL A 549 -12.04 33.83 -5.75
N LEU A 550 -10.79 34.29 -5.85
CA LEU A 550 -10.40 35.35 -6.79
C LEU A 550 -10.67 34.98 -8.25
N ALA A 551 -10.37 33.74 -8.64
CA ALA A 551 -10.63 33.18 -9.95
C ALA A 551 -12.14 33.14 -10.29
N LEU A 552 -12.99 32.86 -9.31
CA LEU A 552 -14.45 32.92 -9.45
C LEU A 552 -14.96 34.36 -9.55
N ILE A 553 -14.43 35.28 -8.72
CA ILE A 553 -14.79 36.70 -8.78
C ILE A 553 -14.40 37.31 -10.13
N SER A 554 -13.21 37.00 -10.64
CA SER A 554 -12.75 37.49 -11.93
C SER A 554 -13.52 36.88 -13.10
N ALA A 555 -13.88 35.59 -13.03
CA ALA A 555 -14.77 34.95 -13.99
C ALA A 555 -16.15 35.63 -14.01
N TYR A 556 -16.76 35.82 -12.84
CA TYR A 556 -18.05 36.49 -12.73
C TYR A 556 -18.01 37.90 -13.34
N ARG A 557 -16.96 38.69 -13.08
CA ARG A 557 -16.80 40.04 -13.68
C ARG A 557 -16.66 40.04 -15.20
N VAL A 558 -16.08 38.99 -15.78
CA VAL A 558 -15.95 38.84 -17.24
C VAL A 558 -17.28 38.37 -17.84
N PHE A 559 -17.87 37.30 -17.31
CA PHE A 559 -19.04 36.65 -17.91
C PHE A 559 -20.35 37.37 -17.63
N SER A 560 -20.48 38.12 -16.53
CA SER A 560 -21.65 38.99 -16.27
C SER A 560 -21.84 40.12 -17.29
N ARG A 561 -20.82 40.40 -18.12
CA ARG A 561 -20.91 41.39 -19.21
C ARG A 561 -21.48 40.83 -20.51
N PHE A 562 -21.61 39.51 -20.63
CA PHE A 562 -22.16 38.86 -21.80
C PHE A 562 -23.58 38.38 -21.46
N GLN A 563 -24.59 38.91 -22.16
CA GLN A 563 -25.95 38.38 -22.06
C GLN A 563 -25.99 36.98 -22.69
N PRO A 564 -26.81 36.05 -22.15
CA PRO A 564 -27.03 34.76 -22.80
C PRO A 564 -27.57 35.00 -24.22
N PRO A 565 -27.17 34.19 -25.22
CA PRO A 565 -27.71 34.32 -26.57
C PRO A 565 -29.24 34.20 -26.52
N CYS A 566 -29.92 35.20 -27.08
CA CYS A 566 -31.37 35.13 -27.23
C CYS A 566 -31.68 33.95 -28.16
N ILE A 567 -32.46 32.99 -27.65
CA ILE A 567 -33.10 31.99 -28.50
C ILE A 567 -34.12 32.78 -29.31
N GLU A 568 -33.86 32.95 -30.61
CA GLU A 568 -34.91 33.38 -31.54
C GLU A 568 -35.99 32.29 -31.47
N ASN A 569 -37.12 32.62 -30.86
CA ASN A 569 -38.32 31.83 -31.05
C ASN A 569 -38.68 31.95 -32.53
N GLU A 570 -38.63 30.82 -33.25
CA GLU A 570 -39.34 30.67 -34.51
C GLU A 570 -40.84 30.81 -34.22
N GLU A 571 -41.35 32.04 -34.26
CA GLU A 571 -42.78 32.32 -34.46
C GLU A 571 -43.02 32.52 -35.97
N GLU A 572 -43.61 31.48 -36.56
CA GLU A 572 -44.71 31.56 -37.52
C GLU A 572 -44.62 32.62 -38.64
N LYS A 573 -44.18 32.18 -39.83
CA LYS A 573 -44.95 32.37 -41.07
C LYS A 573 -44.55 31.45 -42.22
#